data_AF-A0A942CPX3-F1
#
_entry.id   AF-A0A942CPX3-F1
#
_cell.length_a   1.000
_cell.length_b   1.000
_cell.length_c   1.000
_cell.angle_alpha   90.00
_cell.angle_beta   90.00
_cell.angle_gamma   90.00
#
_symmetry.space_group_name_H-M   'P 1'
#
loop_
_entity.id
_entity.type
_entity.pdbx_description
1 polymer ?
#
loop_
_entity_poly.entity_id
_entity_poly.type
_entity_poly.pdbx_seq_one_letter_code
_entity_poly.pdbx_strand_id
1 'polypeptide(L)' 'MEFPIHWLIILVVVLILFGGRKIPELMRGLGEGVRGFKEGMSGNNQAQSTPPPAAPAQSASTEKPPEEKKS' A
#
# COMPACT_ATOMS: atom_id res chain seq x y z
N MET A 1 -21.83 2.84 -23.96
CA MET A 1 -21.31 1.73 -23.13
C MET A 1 -19.86 1.45 -23.50
N GLU A 2 -19.03 2.49 -23.57
CA GLU A 2 -17.62 2.38 -23.94
C GLU A 2 -16.83 2.41 -22.64
N PHE A 3 -16.56 1.21 -22.13
CA PHE A 3 -16.12 1.05 -20.74
C PHE A 3 -14.62 1.31 -20.53
N PRO A 4 -14.21 1.62 -19.29
CA PRO A 4 -12.83 1.65 -18.77
C PRO A 4 -11.98 0.39 -18.97
N ILE A 5 -12.48 -0.61 -19.72
CA ILE A 5 -11.81 -1.89 -19.98
C ILE A 5 -10.51 -1.68 -20.76
N HIS A 6 -10.40 -0.63 -21.58
CA HIS A 6 -9.15 -0.27 -22.26
C HIS A 6 -7.99 -0.07 -21.27
N TRP A 7 -8.23 0.67 -20.19
CA TRP A 7 -7.24 0.86 -19.13
C TRP A 7 -6.90 -0.45 -18.41
N LEU A 8 -7.89 -1.31 -18.21
CA LEU A 8 -7.68 -2.62 -17.59
C LEU A 8 -6.82 -3.55 -18.46
N ILE A 9 -7.04 -3.56 -19.78
CA ILE A 9 -6.24 -4.33 -20.75
C ILE A 9 -4.79 -3.86 -20.75
N ILE A 10 -4.56 -2.55 -20.77
CA ILE A 10 -3.21 -1.99 -20.72
C ILE A 10 -2.50 -2.42 -19.44
N LEU A 11 -3.20 -2.36 -18.30
CA LEU A 11 -2.64 -2.76 -17.00
C LEU A 11 -2.27 -4.25 -16.95
N VAL A 12 -3.11 -5.11 -17.55
CA VAL A 12 -2.83 -6.55 -17.67
C VAL A 12 -1.63 -6.82 -18.58
N VAL A 13 -1.53 -6.16 -19.73
CA VAL A 13 -0.38 -6.32 -20.65
C VAL A 13 0.92 -5.91 -19.98
N VAL A 14 0.92 -4.78 -19.26
CA VAL A 14 2.10 -4.31 -18.51
C VAL A 14 2.46 -5.32 -17.41
N LEU A 15 1.49 -5.90 -16.71
CA LEU A 15 1.72 -6.89 -15.66
C LEU A 15 2.31 -8.20 -16.21
N ILE A 16 1.95 -8.60 -17.43
CA ILE A 16 2.51 -9.78 -18.11
C ILE A 16 3.96 -9.52 -18.54
N LEU A 17 4.26 -8.34 -19.10
CA LEU A 17 5.61 -8.00 -19.57
C LEU A 17 6.60 -7.74 -18.42
N PHE A 18 6.15 -7.05 -17.38
CA PHE A 18 6.99 -6.73 -16.21
C PHE A 18 6.95 -7.83 -15.15
N GLY A 19 5.91 -8.67 -15.15
CA GLY A 19 5.64 -9.64 -14.10
C GLY A 19 5.07 -8.98 -12.83
N GLY A 20 4.14 -9.66 -12.15
CA GLY A 20 3.50 -9.17 -10.93
C GLY A 20 4.44 -8.89 -9.74
N ARG A 21 5.69 -9.38 -9.78
CA ARG A 21 6.71 -9.13 -8.76
C ARG A 21 7.47 -7.81 -8.93
N LYS A 22 7.61 -7.29 -10.15
CA LYS A 22 8.40 -6.07 -10.37
C LYS A 22 7.67 -4.79 -9.99
N ILE A 23 6.36 -4.71 -10.21
CA ILE A 23 5.54 -3.55 -9.82
C ILE A 23 5.65 -3.21 -8.32
N PRO A 24 5.45 -4.16 -7.37
CA PRO A 24 5.56 -3.85 -5.94
C PRO A 24 6.99 -3.53 -5.50
N GLU A 25 8.00 -4.14 -6.12
CA GLU A 25 9.41 -3.87 -5.82
C GLU A 25 9.82 -2.45 -6.25
N LEU A 26 9.40 -2.04 -7.45
CA LEU A 26 9.60 -0.68 -7.96
C LEU A 26 8.81 0.35 -7.16
N MET A 27 7.56 0.06 -6.77
CA MET A 27 6.77 0.95 -5.91
C MET A 27 7.40 1.13 -4.52
N ARG A 28 7.99 0.08 -3.93
CA ARG A 28 8.71 0.20 -2.65
C ARG A 28 9.93 1.11 -2.78
N GLY A 29 10.74 0.93 -3.81
CA GLY A 29 11.90 1.80 -4.06
C GLY A 29 11.51 3.25 -4.38
N LEU A 30 10.49 3.45 -5.21
CA LEU A 30 9.97 4.78 -5.55
C LEU A 30 9.32 5.47 -4.34
N GLY A 31 8.57 4.72 -3.54
CA GLY A 31 7.88 5.23 -2.35
C GLY A 31 8.86 5.73 -1.29
N GLU A 32 9.93 4.99 -1.02
CA GLU A 32 11.00 5.40 -0.11
C GLU A 32 11.74 6.64 -0.64
N GLY A 33 12.03 6.69 -1.94
CA GLY A 33 12.68 7.85 -2.57
C GLY A 33 11.81 9.12 -2.51
N VAL A 34 10.51 9.00 -2.82
CA VAL A 34 9.55 10.12 -2.73
C VAL A 34 9.35 10.56 -1.29
N ARG A 35 9.34 9.62 -0.34
CA ARG A 35 9.23 9.91 1.09
C ARG A 35 10.44 10.69 1.60
N GLY A 36 11.66 10.24 1.31
CA GLY A 36 12.89 10.95 1.67
C GLY A 36 12.98 12.32 0.99
N PHE A 37 12.54 12.42 -0.27
CA PHE A 37 12.47 13.70 -0.98
C PHE A 37 11.49 14.68 -0.30
N LYS A 38 10.32 14.20 0.11
CA LYS A 38 9.32 15.00 0.83
C LYS A 38 9.81 15.40 2.22
N GLU A 39 10.44 14.49 2.97
CA GLU A 39 11.04 14.76 4.27
C GLU A 39 12.15 15.82 4.18
N GLY A 40 13.01 15.75 3.17
CA GLY A 40 14.06 16.74 2.91
C GLY A 40 13.53 18.09 2.43
N MET A 41 12.47 18.11 1.62
CA MET A 41 11.86 19.34 1.12
C MET A 41 10.95 20.02 2.15
N SER A 42 10.33 19.27 3.07
CA SER A 42 9.44 19.78 4.13
C SER A 42 10.15 20.19 5.42
N GLY A 43 11.45 20.48 5.36
CA GLY A 43 12.30 21.01 6.45
C GLY A 43 11.59 21.27 7.78
N ASN A 44 11.65 20.28 8.69
CA ASN A 44 11.31 20.39 10.12
C ASN A 44 9.82 20.39 10.56
N ASN A 45 8.96 19.49 10.06
CA ASN A 45 7.79 19.05 10.85
C ASN A 45 7.09 17.76 10.35
N GLN A 46 7.66 16.58 10.63
CA GLN A 46 6.86 15.41 11.04
C GLN A 46 7.76 14.22 11.40
N ALA A 47 7.80 13.90 12.69
CA ALA A 47 7.79 12.51 13.09
C ALA A 47 6.41 11.92 12.74
N GLN A 48 6.36 10.61 12.45
CA GLN A 48 5.17 9.77 12.20
C GLN A 48 4.67 9.84 10.74
N SER A 49 4.25 8.79 10.04
CA SER A 49 3.69 7.52 10.49
C SER A 49 3.81 6.47 9.36
N THR A 50 4.67 5.47 9.52
CA THR A 50 4.34 4.12 9.05
C THR A 50 5.05 3.13 9.98
N PRO A 51 4.34 2.25 10.70
CA PRO A 51 5.00 1.10 11.31
C PRO A 51 5.71 0.26 10.22
N PRO A 52 6.83 -0.40 10.54
CA PRO A 52 7.59 -1.19 9.58
C PRO A 52 6.76 -2.39 9.07
N PRO A 53 6.63 -2.60 7.75
CA PRO A 53 6.02 -3.80 7.22
C PRO A 53 7.06 -4.93 7.19
N ALA A 54 7.11 -5.71 8.27
CA ALA A 54 7.59 -7.09 8.23
C ALA A 54 6.38 -8.01 8.07
N ALA A 55 6.27 -8.71 6.94
CA ALA A 55 5.35 -9.84 6.76
C ALA A 55 5.73 -10.97 7.76
N PRO A 56 4.80 -11.81 8.29
CA PRO A 56 3.78 -12.55 7.54
C PRO A 56 2.41 -12.66 8.24
N ALA A 57 1.47 -13.32 7.57
CA ALA A 57 0.12 -13.64 8.06
C ALA A 57 0.09 -14.15 9.52
N GLN A 58 -0.60 -13.42 10.39
CA GLN A 58 -1.23 -13.99 11.59
C GLN A 58 -2.73 -14.08 11.33
N SER A 59 -3.13 -15.21 10.78
CA SER A 59 -4.48 -15.74 10.96
C SER A 59 -4.56 -16.29 12.38
N ALA A 60 -5.35 -15.69 13.27
CA ALA A 60 -6.13 -16.36 14.31
C ALA A 60 -6.82 -15.36 15.25
N SER A 61 -8.15 -15.26 15.11
CA SER A 61 -9.16 -15.23 16.18
C SER A 61 -9.09 -14.27 17.38
N THR A 62 -10.28 -13.73 17.68
CA THR A 62 -10.75 -13.17 18.97
C THR A 62 -10.30 -11.71 19.18
N GLU A 63 -11.15 -10.71 18.92
CA GLU A 63 -12.25 -10.35 19.82
C GLU A 63 -13.32 -9.56 19.04
N LYS A 64 -14.54 -10.13 18.90
CA LYS A 64 -15.75 -9.32 18.79
C LYS A 64 -15.80 -8.47 20.06
N PRO A 65 -15.87 -7.13 20.01
CA PRO A 65 -16.20 -6.35 21.19
C PRO A 65 -17.57 -6.84 21.69
N PRO A 66 -17.67 -7.32 22.94
CA PRO A 66 -18.95 -7.58 23.57
C PRO A 66 -19.76 -6.29 23.58
N GLU A 67 -20.83 -6.36 22.81
CA GLU A 67 -22.13 -5.81 23.11
C GLU A 67 -22.30 -5.42 24.60
N GLU A 68 -22.76 -4.18 24.80
CA GLU A 68 -23.66 -3.79 25.89
C GLU A 68 -23.08 -3.67 27.31
N LYS A 69 -22.69 -2.43 27.66
CA LYS A 69 -22.85 -1.93 29.04
C LYS A 69 -23.29 -0.47 29.03
N LYS A 70 -24.57 -0.23 28.69
CA LYS A 70 -25.31 0.92 29.16
C LYS A 70 -26.83 0.71 29.00
N SER A 71 -27.42 -0.08 29.90
CA SER A 71 -28.78 0.14 30.39
C SER A 71 -28.99 -0.57 31.72
#